data_AF-A0A820N3F7-F1
#
_entry.id   AF-A0A820N3F7-F1
#
_cell.length_a   1.000
_cell.length_b   1.000
_cell.length_c   1.000
_cell.angle_alpha   90.00
_cell.angle_beta   90.00
_cell.angle_gamma   90.00
#
_symmetry.space_group_name_H-M   'P 1'
#
loop_
_entity.id
_entity.type
_entity.pdbx_description
1 polymer ?
#
loop_
_entity_poly.entity_id
_entity_poly.type
_entity_poly.pdbx_seq_one_letter_code
_entity_poly.pdbx_strand_id
1 'polypeptide(L)'
;MANMAMTMADLQELGRTEDNESVERTKALDMESGQISGAVYWSCDEVADFIEMLGFERYRECFLRNKVDGRRLILCNASRLNALGVTDFKHIL
;
A
#
# COMPACT_ATOMS: atom_id res chain seq x y z
N MET A 1 1.39 -46.92 -9.61
CA MET A 1 1.37 -45.59 -10.26
C MET A 1 0.59 -44.66 -9.35
N ALA A 2 1.25 -43.67 -8.76
CA ALA A 2 0.58 -42.72 -7.86
C ALA A 2 -0.31 -41.80 -8.70
N ASN A 3 -1.59 -41.73 -8.34
CA ASN A 3 -2.56 -40.84 -8.97
C ASN A 3 -2.17 -39.39 -8.60
N MET A 4 -1.62 -38.64 -9.56
CA MET A 4 -1.18 -37.26 -9.39
C MET A 4 -2.36 -36.29 -9.60
N ALA A 5 -3.49 -36.58 -8.96
CA ALA A 5 -4.66 -35.71 -9.02
C ALA A 5 -4.38 -34.48 -8.15
N MET A 6 -4.28 -33.32 -8.81
CA MET A 6 -4.10 -32.03 -8.16
C MET A 6 -5.30 -31.73 -7.26
N THR A 7 -5.04 -31.34 -6.00
CA THR A 7 -6.08 -31.13 -5.01
C THR A 7 -6.77 -29.78 -5.18
N MET A 8 -7.94 -29.59 -4.55
CA MET A 8 -8.62 -28.29 -4.50
C MET A 8 -7.76 -27.21 -3.81
N ALA A 9 -6.91 -27.59 -2.86
CA ALA A 9 -5.98 -26.67 -2.21
C ALA A 9 -4.88 -26.22 -3.19
N ASP A 10 -4.35 -27.14 -4.00
CA ASP A 10 -3.34 -26.82 -5.03
C ASP A 10 -3.92 -25.88 -6.11
N LEU A 11 -5.18 -26.10 -6.51
CA LEU A 11 -5.90 -25.21 -7.43
C LEU A 11 -6.11 -23.79 -6.85
N GLN A 12 -6.46 -23.69 -5.57
CA GLN A 12 -6.62 -22.40 -4.89
C GLN A 12 -5.30 -21.65 -4.75
N GLU A 13 -4.21 -22.37 -4.48
CA GLU A 13 -2.89 -21.76 -4.37
C GLU A 13 -2.35 -21.29 -5.72
N LEU A 14 -2.53 -22.10 -6.78
CA LEU A 14 -2.22 -21.70 -8.16
C LEU A 14 -2.96 -20.40 -8.53
N GLY A 15 -4.26 -20.31 -8.26
CA GLY A 15 -5.02 -19.07 -8.49
C GLY A 15 -4.46 -17.86 -7.75
N ARG A 16 -4.08 -18.01 -6.47
CA ARG A 16 -3.44 -16.93 -5.70
C ARG A 16 -2.09 -16.50 -6.28
N THR A 17 -1.30 -17.46 -6.78
CA THR A 17 -0.01 -17.16 -7.40
C THR A 17 -0.17 -16.41 -8.72
N GLU A 18 -1.13 -16.82 -9.56
CA GLU A 18 -1.44 -16.15 -10.83
C GLU A 18 -1.95 -14.71 -10.62
N ASP A 19 -2.79 -14.51 -9.60
CA ASP A 19 -3.27 -13.18 -9.20
C ASP A 19 -2.10 -12.29 -8.74
N ASN A 20 -1.18 -12.82 -7.92
CA ASN A 20 -0.02 -12.08 -7.44
C ASN A 20 0.97 -11.72 -8.57
N GLU A 21 1.24 -12.65 -9.49
CA GLU A 21 2.08 -12.37 -10.66
C GLU A 21 1.50 -11.26 -11.53
N SER A 22 0.18 -11.25 -11.72
CA SER A 22 -0.50 -10.22 -12.51
C SER A 22 -0.35 -8.83 -11.88
N VAL A 23 -0.42 -8.74 -10.55
CA VAL A 23 -0.18 -7.50 -9.79
C VAL A 23 1.27 -7.04 -9.93
N GLU A 24 2.25 -7.92 -9.77
CA GLU A 24 3.67 -7.57 -9.89
C GLU A 24 4.05 -7.13 -11.31
N ARG A 25 3.47 -7.76 -12.35
CA ARG A 25 3.65 -7.31 -13.74
C ARG A 25 3.10 -5.91 -13.95
N THR A 26 1.90 -5.63 -13.44
CA THR A 26 1.29 -4.30 -13.53
C THR A 26 2.17 -3.26 -12.84
N LYS A 27 2.66 -3.57 -11.64
CA LYS A 27 3.59 -2.72 -10.89
C LYS A 27 4.88 -2.43 -11.66
N ALA A 28 5.48 -3.44 -12.29
CA ALA A 28 6.68 -3.26 -13.10
C ALA A 28 6.44 -2.33 -14.30
N LEU A 29 5.32 -2.51 -15.02
CA LEU A 29 4.94 -1.66 -16.15
C LEU A 29 4.72 -0.21 -15.72
N ASP A 30 4.03 -0.01 -14.59
CA ASP A 30 3.77 1.32 -14.02
C ASP A 30 5.09 2.03 -13.68
N MET A 31 6.02 1.32 -13.05
CA MET A 31 7.35 1.83 -12.68
C MET A 31 8.22 2.14 -13.90
N GLU A 32 8.16 1.34 -14.97
CA GLU A 32 8.90 1.57 -16.22
C GLU A 32 8.35 2.78 -16.99
N SER A 33 7.04 2.96 -17.02
CA SER A 33 6.40 4.07 -17.73
C SER A 33 6.76 5.45 -17.15
N GLY A 34 7.09 5.51 -15.85
CA GLY A 34 7.31 6.75 -15.11
C GLY A 34 6.07 7.66 -14.97
N GLN A 35 4.90 7.22 -15.45
CA GLN A 35 3.66 8.00 -15.42
C GLN A 35 2.94 7.88 -14.08
N ILE A 36 3.20 6.82 -13.33
CA ILE A 36 2.57 6.52 -12.05
C ILE A 36 3.60 6.66 -10.93
N SER A 37 3.23 7.36 -9.87
CA SER A 37 4.09 7.48 -8.69
C SER A 37 4.34 6.10 -8.08
N GLY A 38 5.60 5.75 -7.85
CA GLY A 38 5.97 4.51 -7.14
C GLY A 38 5.35 4.42 -5.75
N ALA A 39 4.99 5.56 -5.15
CA ALA A 39 4.29 5.61 -3.87
C ALA A 39 2.92 4.94 -3.90
N VAL A 40 2.28 4.71 -5.06
CA VAL A 40 1.04 3.92 -5.16
C VAL A 40 1.20 2.51 -4.58
N TYR A 41 2.42 1.98 -4.59
CA TYR A 41 2.74 0.62 -4.17
C TYR A 41 3.26 0.51 -2.75
N TRP A 42 3.36 1.63 -2.02
CA TRP A 42 3.84 1.62 -0.64
C TRP A 42 2.86 0.89 0.29
N SER A 43 3.44 0.05 1.15
CA SER A 43 2.81 -0.53 2.33
C SER A 43 2.48 0.54 3.38
N CYS A 44 1.72 0.16 4.41
CA CYS A 44 1.43 1.05 5.53
C CYS A 44 2.70 1.46 6.29
N ASP A 45 3.66 0.56 6.43
CA ASP A 45 4.94 0.83 7.09
C ASP A 45 5.79 1.83 6.29
N GLU A 46 5.91 1.64 4.98
CA GLU A 46 6.61 2.60 4.10
C GLU A 46 5.98 3.99 4.13
N VAL A 47 4.65 4.08 4.18
CA VAL A 47 3.95 5.36 4.37
C VAL A 47 4.28 5.96 5.74
N ALA A 48 4.24 5.16 6.81
CA ALA A 48 4.50 5.64 8.16
C ALA A 48 5.94 6.15 8.32
N ASP A 49 6.90 5.44 7.75
CA ASP A 49 8.31 5.83 7.72
C ASP A 49 8.50 7.11 6.89
N PHE A 50 7.78 7.26 5.77
CA PHE A 50 7.78 8.51 5.00
C PHE A 50 7.28 9.71 5.83
N ILE A 51 6.19 9.55 6.59
CA ILE A 51 5.68 10.61 7.48
C ILE A 51 6.72 10.97 8.56
N GLU A 52 7.40 9.98 9.13
CA GLU A 52 8.48 10.20 10.10
C GLU A 52 9.66 10.96 9.48
N MET A 53 10.13 10.55 8.29
CA MET A 53 11.22 11.21 7.57
C MET A 53 10.94 12.68 7.21
N LEU A 54 9.66 13.06 7.09
CA LEU A 54 9.24 14.46 6.90
C LEU A 54 9.32 15.32 8.17
N GLY A 55 9.68 14.74 9.32
CA GLY A 55 9.70 15.43 10.63
C GLY A 55 8.34 15.42 11.35
N PHE A 56 7.44 14.53 10.92
CA PHE A 56 6.11 14.35 11.50
C PHE A 56 5.99 13.03 12.27
N GLU A 57 7.05 12.60 12.96
CA GLU A 57 7.13 11.30 13.65
C GLU A 57 5.93 11.04 14.57
N ARG A 58 5.43 12.09 15.23
CA ARG A 58 4.21 12.06 16.08
C ARG A 58 2.95 11.54 15.38
N TYR A 59 2.87 11.59 14.05
CA TYR A 59 1.74 11.10 13.28
C TYR A 59 1.93 9.68 12.74
N ARG A 60 3.13 9.10 12.83
CA ARG A 60 3.45 7.74 12.35
C ARG A 60 2.40 6.71 12.77
N GLU A 61 2.11 6.65 14.07
CA GLU A 61 1.14 5.71 14.65
C GLU A 61 -0.29 5.94 14.14
N CYS A 62 -0.65 7.19 13.86
CA CYS A 62 -1.96 7.51 13.30
C CYS A 62 -2.11 6.93 11.88
N PHE A 63 -1.06 6.98 11.06
CA PHE A 63 -1.09 6.40 9.71
C PHE A 63 -1.15 4.87 9.75
N LEU A 64 -0.37 4.23 10.63
CA LEU A 64 -0.38 2.77 10.81
C LEU A 64 -1.73 2.25 11.31
N ARG A 65 -2.25 2.83 12.40
CA ARG A 65 -3.52 2.39 13.01
C ARG A 65 -4.69 2.50 12.04
N ASN A 66 -4.67 3.50 11.17
CA ASN A 66 -5.71 3.72 10.16
C ASN A 66 -5.43 3.00 8.83
N LYS A 67 -4.38 2.19 8.75
CA LYS A 67 -4.01 1.39 7.56
C LYS A 67 -3.88 2.25 6.30
N VAL A 68 -3.19 3.38 6.42
CA VAL A 68 -2.93 4.29 5.31
C VAL A 68 -1.78 3.73 4.47
N ASP A 69 -2.11 3.08 3.36
CA ASP A 69 -1.18 2.65 2.34
C ASP A 69 -0.93 3.76 1.29
N GLY A 70 -0.02 3.49 0.36
CA GLY A 70 0.36 4.43 -0.69
C GLY A 70 -0.80 5.01 -1.50
N ARG A 71 -1.76 4.17 -1.87
CA ARG A 71 -2.99 4.58 -2.58
C ARG A 71 -3.83 5.53 -1.73
N ARG A 72 -4.03 5.22 -0.44
CA ARG A 72 -4.78 6.07 0.48
C ARG A 72 -4.07 7.39 0.75
N LEU A 73 -2.74 7.39 0.82
CA LEU A 73 -1.93 8.59 0.99
C LEU A 73 -2.09 9.54 -0.20
N ILE A 74 -1.95 9.05 -1.43
CA ILE A 74 -2.08 9.87 -2.65
C ILE A 74 -3.47 10.49 -2.78
N LEU A 75 -4.50 9.75 -2.36
CA LEU A 75 -5.90 10.22 -2.36
C LEU A 75 -6.29 10.96 -1.07
N CYS A 76 -5.34 11.24 -0.18
CA CYS A 76 -5.60 11.91 1.08
C CYS A 76 -5.85 13.40 0.84
N ASN A 77 -6.81 13.96 1.57
CA ASN A 77 -7.12 15.40 1.54
C ASN A 77 -7.10 15.94 2.98
N ALA A 78 -7.19 17.27 3.13
CA ALA A 78 -7.15 17.92 4.44
C ALA A 78 -8.20 17.37 5.43
N SER A 79 -9.42 17.07 4.97
CA SER A 79 -10.46 16.48 5.80
C SER A 79 -10.10 15.07 6.29
N ARG A 80 -9.47 14.25 5.42
CA ARG A 80 -8.98 12.92 5.79
C ARG A 80 -7.81 13.02 6.78
N LEU A 81 -6.88 13.95 6.58
CA LEU A 81 -5.79 14.20 7.54
C LEU A 81 -6.32 14.53 8.94
N ASN A 82 -7.33 15.39 9.03
CA ASN A 82 -7.99 15.70 10.30
C ASN A 82 -8.61 14.45 10.95
N ALA A 83 -9.36 13.66 10.17
CA ALA A 83 -9.97 12.41 10.65
C ALA A 83 -8.95 11.36 11.11
N LEU A 84 -7.73 11.35 10.54
CA LEU A 84 -6.63 10.48 10.96
C LEU A 84 -6.00 10.91 12.30
N GLY A 85 -6.20 12.16 12.71
CA GLY A 85 -5.58 12.75 13.92
C GLY A 85 -4.53 13.83 13.63
N VAL A 86 -4.34 14.23 12.36
CA VAL A 86 -3.52 15.38 11.99
C VAL A 86 -4.38 16.63 12.10
N THR A 87 -4.46 17.21 13.31
CA THR A 87 -5.36 18.31 13.62
C THR A 87 -4.69 19.68 13.73
N ASP A 88 -3.36 19.74 13.71
CA ASP A 88 -2.63 21.00 13.67
C ASP A 88 -2.65 21.56 12.24
N PHE A 89 -3.34 22.68 12.06
CA PHE A 89 -3.47 23.33 10.76
C PHE A 89 -2.11 23.70 10.13
N LYS A 90 -1.07 23.94 10.94
CA LYS A 90 0.29 24.22 10.42
C LYS A 90 0.93 23.00 9.75
N HIS A 91 0.43 21.79 10.02
CA HIS A 91 0.90 20.56 9.39
C HIS A 91 0.02 20.13 8.20
N ILE A 92 -1.05 20.87 7.91
CA ILE A 92 -2.00 20.60 6.81
C ILE A 92 -1.80 21.58 5.63
N LEU A 93 -1.22 22.76 5.89
CA LEU A 93 -1.06 23.88 4.96
C LEU A 93 0.33 23.95 4.32
#